data_AF-A0A7S0KL55-F1
#
_entry.id   AF-A0A7S0KL55-F1
#
_cell.length_a   1.000
_cell.length_b   1.000
_cell.length_c   1.000
_cell.angle_alpha   90.00
_cell.angle_beta   90.00
_cell.angle_gamma   90.00
#
_symmetry.space_group_name_H-M   'P 1'
#
loop_
_entity.id
_entity.type
_entity.pdbx_description
1 polymer ?
#
loop_
_entity_poly.entity_id
_entity_poly.type
_entity_poly.pdbx_seq_one_letter_code
_entity_poly.pdbx_strand_id
1 'polypeptide(L)'
;AQTQVADILIDMPSVSAKHCVITCDEPEGSDTYVITVTDHSRHGVQVNKKKISGPTTLSHGDVLTLPFGMDYEFLVLDDGAKPVAPKPAEPKSAKKTPGKRAKS
;
A
#
# COMPACT_ATOMS: atom_id res chain seq x y z
N ALA A 1 21.38 -0.17 7.55
CA ALA A 1 20.63 -0.28 6.29
C ALA A 1 19.17 -0.03 6.61
N GLN A 2 18.61 1.07 6.11
CA GLN A 2 17.18 1.33 6.23
C GLN A 2 16.48 0.26 5.38
N THR A 3 15.81 -0.69 6.01
CA THR A 3 14.96 -1.63 5.31
C THR A 3 13.82 -0.81 4.72
N GLN A 4 13.85 -0.58 3.41
CA GLN A 4 12.72 0.01 2.71
C GLN A 4 11.51 -0.92 2.89
N VAL A 5 10.43 -0.38 3.47
CA VAL A 5 9.26 -1.17 3.89
C VAL A 5 8.13 -1.13 2.87
N ALA A 6 8.09 -0.09 2.03
CA ALA A 6 7.05 0.13 1.04
C ALA A 6 7.57 -0.16 -0.38
N ASP A 7 6.69 -0.69 -1.23
CA ASP A 7 6.97 -0.97 -2.64
C ASP A 7 7.16 0.32 -3.44
N ILE A 8 6.34 1.34 -3.17
CA ILE A 8 6.45 2.68 -3.76
C ILE A 8 7.00 3.64 -2.70
N LEU A 9 8.16 4.23 -2.99
CA LEU A 9 8.82 5.19 -2.11
C LEU A 9 8.39 6.62 -2.47
N ILE A 10 7.96 7.35 -1.46
CA ILE A 10 7.68 8.79 -1.54
C ILE A 10 8.59 9.48 -0.52
N ASP A 11 9.58 10.23 -1.02
CA ASP A 11 10.57 10.90 -0.19
C ASP A 11 10.00 12.18 0.44
N MET A 12 9.13 12.00 1.44
CA MET A 12 8.50 13.08 2.16
C MET A 12 8.39 12.76 3.65
N PRO A 13 8.97 13.57 4.56
CA PRO A 13 8.97 13.33 6.02
C PRO A 13 7.59 13.11 6.64
N SER A 14 6.56 13.66 6.02
CA SER A 14 5.20 13.65 6.54
C SER A 14 4.34 12.49 6.00
N VAL A 15 4.88 11.70 5.08
CA VAL A 15 4.28 10.45 4.61
C VAL A 15 4.74 9.32 5.55
N SER A 16 3.78 8.67 6.23
CA SER A 16 4.04 7.48 7.04
C SER A 16 4.77 6.38 6.26
N ALA A 17 5.68 5.63 6.91
CA ALA A 17 6.44 4.53 6.30
C ALA A 17 5.58 3.40 5.69
N LYS A 18 4.36 3.20 6.21
CA LYS A 18 3.31 2.36 5.63
C LYS A 18 2.07 3.24 5.44
N HIS A 19 2.08 4.08 4.42
CA HIS A 19 1.05 5.11 4.27
C HIS A 19 -0.29 4.51 3.84
N CYS A 20 -0.28 3.83 2.71
CA CYS A 20 -1.41 3.13 2.17
C CYS A 20 -0.95 1.87 1.47
N VAL A 21 -1.88 0.94 1.28
CA VAL A 21 -1.67 -0.29 0.53
C VAL A 21 -2.65 -0.28 -0.63
N ILE A 22 -2.15 -0.52 -1.83
CA ILE A 22 -2.97 -0.73 -3.02
C ILE A 22 -2.95 -2.23 -3.32
N THR A 23 -4.11 -2.87 -3.31
CA THR A 23 -4.28 -4.28 -3.68
C THR A 23 -4.90 -4.37 -5.06
N CYS A 24 -4.49 -5.40 -5.79
CA CYS A 24 -5.07 -5.77 -7.08
C CYS A 24 -5.57 -7.20 -6.94
N ASP A 25 -6.89 -7.36 -6.94
CA ASP A 25 -7.56 -8.65 -6.84
C ASP A 25 -8.14 -9.03 -8.21
N GLU A 26 -7.96 -10.29 -8.62
CA GLU A 26 -8.55 -10.88 -9.82
C GLU A 26 -9.60 -11.90 -9.36
N PRO A 27 -10.89 -11.52 -9.31
CA PRO A 27 -11.95 -12.46 -8.93
C PRO A 27 -12.00 -13.64 -9.89
N GLU A 28 -12.06 -14.87 -9.35
CA GLU A 28 -12.17 -16.09 -10.15
C GLU A 28 -13.37 -16.00 -11.12
N GLY A 29 -13.10 -16.11 -12.41
CA GLY A 29 -14.12 -16.06 -13.47
C GLY A 29 -14.45 -14.66 -13.99
N SER A 30 -13.76 -13.61 -13.55
CA SER A 30 -13.85 -12.28 -14.16
C SER A 30 -12.55 -11.91 -14.89
N ASP A 31 -12.68 -11.26 -16.04
CA ASP A 31 -11.55 -10.70 -16.80
C ASP A 31 -11.21 -9.27 -16.34
N THR A 32 -11.67 -8.88 -15.15
CA THR A 32 -11.59 -7.52 -14.60
C THR A 32 -10.83 -7.50 -13.30
N TYR A 33 -9.92 -6.54 -13.16
CA TYR A 33 -9.19 -6.31 -11.92
C TYR A 33 -9.97 -5.41 -10.97
N VAL A 34 -10.02 -5.78 -9.70
CA VAL A 34 -10.53 -4.92 -8.62
C VAL A 34 -9.34 -4.33 -7.89
N ILE A 35 -9.14 -3.03 -8.07
CA ILE A 35 -8.06 -2.30 -7.40
C ILE A 35 -8.62 -1.62 -6.16
N THR A 36 -8.02 -1.85 -5.00
CA THR A 36 -8.49 -1.28 -3.73
C THR A 36 -7.34 -0.56 -3.02
N VAL A 37 -7.59 0.65 -2.52
CA VAL A 37 -6.66 1.37 -1.65
C VAL A 37 -7.15 1.32 -0.21
N THR A 38 -6.23 1.03 0.71
CA THR A 38 -6.46 1.05 2.15
C THR A 38 -5.50 2.02 2.82
N ASP A 39 -6.05 2.96 3.61
CA ASP A 39 -5.28 3.93 4.39
C ASP A 39 -4.82 3.33 5.73
N HIS A 40 -3.51 3.45 6.01
CA HIS A 40 -2.89 3.11 7.29
C HIS A 40 -2.08 4.29 7.86
N SER A 41 -2.26 5.47 7.29
CA SER A 41 -1.48 6.64 7.61
C SER A 41 -2.02 7.40 8.82
N ARG A 42 -1.22 8.35 9.31
CA ARG A 42 -1.62 9.25 10.40
C ARG A 42 -2.42 10.46 9.90
N HIS A 43 -2.16 10.90 8.67
CA HIS A 43 -2.71 12.12 8.12
C HIS A 43 -3.91 11.86 7.18
N GLY A 44 -4.08 10.62 6.76
CA GLY A 44 -5.16 10.19 5.89
C GLY A 44 -4.78 10.21 4.42
N VAL A 45 -5.47 9.37 3.65
CA VAL A 45 -5.49 9.40 2.19
C VAL A 45 -6.85 9.91 1.71
N GLN A 46 -6.88 10.60 0.58
CA GLN A 46 -8.11 11.01 -0.08
C GLN A 46 -8.15 10.43 -1.49
N VAL A 47 -9.34 10.03 -1.94
CA VAL A 47 -9.60 9.63 -3.33
C VAL A 47 -10.62 10.61 -3.88
N ASN A 48 -10.33 11.22 -5.02
CA ASN A 48 -11.15 12.25 -5.65
C ASN A 48 -11.56 13.38 -4.68
N LYS A 49 -10.58 13.87 -3.91
CA LYS A 49 -10.74 14.92 -2.87
C LYS A 49 -11.68 14.53 -1.71
N LYS A 50 -11.97 13.25 -1.53
CA LYS A 50 -12.74 12.71 -0.40
C LYS A 50 -11.86 11.81 0.44
N LYS A 51 -11.75 12.12 1.73
CA LYS A 51 -11.00 11.29 2.67
C LYS A 51 -11.62 9.89 2.76
N ILE A 52 -10.81 8.86 2.62
CA ILE A 52 -11.27 7.48 2.77
C ILE A 52 -11.25 7.08 4.25
N SER A 53 -12.23 6.28 4.67
CA SER A 53 -12.34 5.76 6.04
C SER A 53 -12.10 4.25 6.12
N GLY A 54 -11.89 3.60 4.98
CA GLY A 54 -11.69 2.16 4.85
C GLY A 54 -11.26 1.80 3.43
N PRO A 55 -11.19 0.49 3.13
CA PRO A 55 -10.85 0.00 1.79
C PRO A 55 -11.77 0.65 0.75
N THR A 56 -11.18 1.32 -0.23
CA THR A 56 -11.89 2.06 -1.27
C THR A 56 -11.44 1.58 -2.64
N THR A 57 -12.38 1.22 -3.50
CA THR A 57 -12.09 0.78 -4.87
C THR A 57 -11.60 1.96 -5.71
N LEU A 58 -10.56 1.73 -6.50
CA LEU A 58 -9.98 2.69 -7.44
C LEU A 58 -10.39 2.32 -8.87
N SER A 59 -10.78 3.32 -9.64
CA SER A 59 -11.09 3.26 -11.07
C SER A 59 -10.06 4.06 -11.86
N HIS A 60 -9.86 3.70 -13.12
CA HIS A 60 -9.00 4.47 -14.04
C HIS A 60 -9.39 5.96 -14.04
N GLY A 61 -8.42 6.83 -13.83
CA GLY A 61 -8.58 8.28 -13.73
C GLY A 61 -8.84 8.81 -12.31
N ASP A 62 -8.91 7.94 -11.30
CA ASP A 62 -9.10 8.38 -9.91
C ASP A 62 -7.85 9.12 -9.39
N VAL A 63 -8.07 10.22 -8.67
CA VAL A 63 -6.97 11.01 -8.09
C VAL A 63 -6.81 10.68 -6.61
N LEU A 64 -5.66 10.12 -6.24
CA LEU A 64 -5.24 9.93 -4.87
C LEU A 64 -4.50 11.16 -4.37
N THR A 65 -5.04 11.80 -3.34
CA THR A 65 -4.37 12.90 -2.63
C THR A 65 -3.75 12.37 -1.35
N LEU A 66 -2.42 12.36 -1.31
CA LEU A 66 -1.63 12.16 -0.10
C LEU A 66 -1.52 13.48 0.69
N PRO A 67 -1.04 13.44 1.95
CA PRO A 67 -0.93 14.63 2.77
C PRO A 67 -0.14 15.75 2.09
N PHE A 68 -0.46 16.99 2.47
CA PHE A 68 0.15 18.22 1.94
C PHE A 68 -0.17 18.49 0.46
N GLY A 69 -1.31 17.98 -0.04
CA GLY A 69 -1.82 18.31 -1.37
C GLY A 69 -1.08 17.61 -2.50
N MET A 70 -0.57 16.42 -2.23
CA MET A 70 0.15 15.62 -3.22
C MET A 70 -0.83 14.76 -3.99
N ASP A 71 -1.18 15.19 -5.19
CA ASP A 71 -2.16 14.53 -6.06
C ASP A 71 -1.46 13.56 -7.03
N TYR A 72 -1.92 12.31 -7.05
CA TYR A 72 -1.45 11.24 -7.93
C TYR A 72 -2.65 10.65 -8.68
N GLU A 73 -2.57 10.57 -9.99
CA GLU A 73 -3.61 9.95 -10.81
C GLU A 73 -3.37 8.45 -10.95
N PHE A 74 -4.40 7.66 -10.72
CA PHE A 74 -4.39 6.22 -10.94
C PHE A 74 -4.80 5.91 -12.38
N LEU A 75 -3.86 5.34 -13.14
CA LEU A 75 -4.09 4.96 -14.54
C LEU A 75 -3.94 3.44 -14.69
N VAL A 76 -4.97 2.82 -15.25
CA VAL A 76 -4.89 1.45 -15.79
C VAL A 76 -4.33 1.55 -17.21
N LEU A 77 -3.23 0.83 -17.47
CA LEU A 77 -2.60 0.78 -18.79
C LEU A 77 -3.06 -0.50 -19.50
N ASP A 78 -3.76 -0.37 -20.62
CA ASP A 78 -4.30 -1.51 -21.38
C ASP A 78 -3.20 -2.37 -22.04
N ASP A 79 -2.04 -1.77 -22.31
CA ASP A 79 -0.85 -2.45 -22.87
C ASP A 79 0.16 -2.85 -21.78
N GLY A 80 -0.28 -2.86 -20.51
CA GLY A 80 0.54 -3.21 -19.37
C GLY A 80 0.71 -4.73 -19.24
N ALA A 81 1.89 -5.16 -18.77
CA ALA A 81 2.07 -6.55 -18.34
C ALA A 81 1.09 -6.86 -17.19
N LYS A 82 0.46 -8.05 -17.23
CA LYS A 82 -0.42 -8.50 -16.14
C LYS A 82 0.32 -8.42 -14.79
N PRO A 83 -0.31 -7.91 -13.73
CA PRO A 83 0.32 -7.79 -12.43
C PRO A 83 0.73 -9.18 -11.92
N VAL A 84 2.03 -9.43 -11.84
CA VAL A 84 2.55 -10.66 -11.23
C VAL A 84 2.52 -10.44 -9.72
N ALA A 85 1.63 -11.14 -9.02
CA ALA A 85 1.64 -11.15 -7.57
C ALA A 85 3.05 -11.57 -7.09
N PRO A 86 3.76 -10.75 -6.29
CA PRO A 86 5.02 -11.19 -5.73
C PRO A 86 4.75 -12.45 -4.90
N LYS A 87 5.54 -13.51 -5.13
CA LYS A 87 5.43 -14.73 -4.32
C LYS A 87 5.48 -14.32 -2.84
N PRO A 88 4.55 -14.80 -1.99
CA PRO A 88 4.59 -14.50 -0.57
C PRO A 88 6.00 -14.74 -0.06
N ALA A 89 6.65 -13.71 0.48
CA ALA A 89 7.93 -13.89 1.13
C ALA A 89 7.70 -14.94 2.23
N GLU A 90 8.37 -16.09 2.14
CA GLU A 90 8.31 -17.12 3.17
C GLU A 90 8.49 -16.43 4.53
N PRO A 91 7.63 -16.73 5.52
CA PRO A 91 7.75 -16.10 6.83
C PRO A 91 9.14 -16.41 7.36
N LYS A 92 10.04 -15.42 7.36
CA LYS A 92 11.32 -15.53 8.02
C LYS A 92 11.00 -15.77 9.49
N SER A 93 11.11 -17.04 9.88
CA SER A 93 10.90 -17.56 11.22
C SER A 93 11.43 -16.55 12.23
N ALA A 94 10.53 -16.03 13.06
CA ALA A 94 10.85 -15.08 14.10
C ALA A 94 11.93 -15.70 15.00
N LYS A 95 13.18 -15.28 14.80
CA LYS A 95 14.30 -15.71 15.63
C LYS A 95 14.07 -15.07 17.00
N LYS A 96 13.50 -15.85 17.92
CA LYS A 96 13.33 -15.50 19.34
C LYS A 96 14.64 -14.93 19.87
N THR A 97 14.65 -13.65 20.22
CA THR A 97 15.74 -13.03 20.96
C THR A 97 15.80 -13.69 22.35
N PRO A 98 16.94 -14.26 22.78
CA PRO A 98 17.05 -14.80 24.13
C PRO A 98 17.02 -13.63 25.12
N GLY A 99 15.90 -13.48 25.84
CA GLY A 99 15.84 -12.60 27.00
C GLY A 99 16.85 -13.06 28.04
N LYS A 100 17.90 -12.26 28.23
CA LYS A 100 18.87 -12.44 29.33
C LYS A 100 18.14 -12.31 30.66
N ARG A 101 18.35 -13.29 31.55
CA ARG A 101 18.13 -13.16 33.00
C ARG A 101 19.16 -12.21 33.63
N ALA A 102 18.71 -11.31 34.50
CA ALA A 102 19.36 -10.85 35.75
C ALA A 102 18.39 -9.87 36.45
N LYS A 103 17.72 -10.24 37.55
CA LYS A 103 18.15 -10.23 38.97
C LYS A 103 18.25 -8.82 39.57
N SER A 104 17.24 -8.46 40.36
CA SER A 104 17.37 -7.81 41.67
C SER A 104 16.21 -8.23 42.55
#